data_AF-A0A0G1K4U2-F1
#
_entry.id   AF-A0A0G1K4U2-F1
#
_cell.length_a   1.000
_cell.length_b   1.000
_cell.length_c   1.000
_cell.angle_alpha   90.00
_cell.angle_beta   90.00
_cell.angle_gamma   90.00
#
_symmetry.space_group_name_H-M   'P 1'
#
loop_
_entity.id
_entity.type
_entity.pdbx_description
1 polymer ?
#
loop_
_entity_poly.entity_id
_entity_poly.type
_entity_poly.pdbx_seq_one_letter_code
_entity_poly.pdbx_strand_id
1 'polypeptide(L)'
;MDEEFGSVLSAAQSVLLILPQNPHLDWVASALSLSSSLTKSGKSTTVACPTPMTVEFSRLVDVDKITDRLGDKNLIIRFSDYDASGIDTVTYNVENNQFELVVVTKNGAIPPAVKQLQTSYSGVSADILIFVGVKDRNQLGKLNRDELFVGPKMTYIGTSQPQADIPVIAALTNTAATSFSELVATFLEGRSLPFDQDIASNLLYGIEATTEGFSTNNTSAGSFEAAAICLRRGALRHYQQAKSTRSGASQWRHQRDDTQFVQREGGHQPQKTGPSTLGATPIISPSQPQSIPATTIRPQQPSPDWLEPKIYTGRTVV
;
A
#
# COMPACT_ATOMS: atom_id res chain seq x y z
N MET A 1 -8.05 19.23 9.33
CA MET A 1 -8.46 18.20 8.36
C MET A 1 -7.72 16.89 8.64
N ASP A 2 -6.42 16.93 8.90
CA ASP A 2 -5.61 15.74 9.21
C ASP A 2 -6.10 14.96 10.46
N GLU A 3 -6.66 15.64 11.47
CA GLU A 3 -7.29 15.00 12.63
C GLU A 3 -8.55 14.22 12.26
N GLU A 4 -9.42 14.83 11.47
CA GLU A 4 -10.65 14.21 11.00
C GLU A 4 -10.36 13.01 10.09
N PHE A 5 -9.41 13.15 9.17
CA PHE A 5 -8.96 12.06 8.31
C PHE A 5 -8.46 10.86 9.14
N GLY A 6 -7.62 11.11 10.15
CA GLY A 6 -7.13 10.05 11.02
C GLY A 6 -8.21 9.38 11.86
N SER A 7 -9.20 10.14 12.35
CA SER A 7 -10.36 9.60 13.06
C SER A 7 -11.19 8.67 12.18
N VAL A 8 -11.52 9.12 10.96
CA VAL A 8 -12.26 8.33 9.96
C VAL A 8 -11.49 7.06 9.57
N LEU A 9 -10.17 7.19 9.35
CA LEU A 9 -9.30 6.06 9.00
C LEU A 9 -9.17 5.03 10.13
N SER A 10 -9.09 5.50 11.38
CA SER A 10 -8.96 4.63 12.56
C SER A 10 -10.20 3.76 12.76
N ALA A 11 -11.40 4.32 12.52
CA ALA A 11 -12.67 3.61 12.66
C ALA A 11 -12.95 2.56 11.57
N ALA A 12 -12.32 2.67 10.39
CA ALA A 12 -12.53 1.76 9.26
C ALA A 12 -11.80 0.40 9.45
N GLN A 13 -12.41 -0.71 9.03
CA GLN A 13 -11.74 -2.04 8.98
C GLN A 13 -11.31 -2.41 7.57
N SER A 14 -12.04 -1.92 6.57
CA SER A 14 -11.77 -2.11 5.15
C SER A 14 -11.50 -0.78 4.46
N VAL A 15 -10.37 -0.69 3.76
CA VAL A 15 -9.84 0.53 3.16
C VAL A 15 -9.59 0.29 1.68
N LEU A 16 -10.20 1.10 0.82
CA LEU A 16 -9.92 1.11 -0.61
C LEU A 16 -9.17 2.39 -0.96
N LEU A 17 -7.96 2.26 -1.52
CA LEU A 17 -7.18 3.37 -2.05
C LEU A 17 -7.28 3.38 -3.57
N ILE A 18 -7.66 4.50 -4.16
CA ILE A 18 -7.79 4.63 -5.62
C ILE A 18 -6.85 5.71 -6.14
N LEU A 19 -6.08 5.33 -7.16
CA LEU A 19 -5.21 6.18 -7.94
C LEU A 19 -5.88 6.60 -9.25
N PRO A 20 -5.53 7.78 -9.80
CA PRO A 20 -6.01 8.21 -11.12
C PRO A 20 -5.36 7.41 -12.25
N GLN A 21 -5.87 7.58 -13.47
CA GLN A 21 -5.19 7.18 -14.70
C GLN A 21 -3.81 7.83 -14.79
N ASN A 22 -2.84 7.04 -15.25
CA ASN A 22 -1.44 7.43 -15.44
C ASN A 22 -0.86 8.11 -14.17
N PRO A 23 -0.88 7.41 -13.02
CA PRO A 23 -0.49 8.02 -11.76
C PRO A 23 1.01 8.32 -11.73
N HIS A 24 1.39 9.37 -11.00
CA HIS A 24 2.80 9.66 -10.73
C HIS A 24 3.40 8.64 -9.75
N LEU A 25 4.70 8.36 -9.87
CA LEU A 25 5.43 7.44 -9.00
C LEU A 25 5.22 7.71 -7.52
N ASP A 26 5.29 8.97 -7.12
CA ASP A 26 5.06 9.43 -5.74
C ASP A 26 3.65 9.09 -5.22
N TRP A 27 2.62 9.17 -6.06
CA TRP A 27 1.25 8.84 -5.66
C TRP A 27 1.11 7.34 -5.41
N VAL A 28 1.72 6.53 -6.28
CA VAL A 28 1.76 5.07 -6.15
C VAL A 28 2.54 4.68 -4.89
N ALA A 29 3.71 5.28 -4.68
CA ALA A 29 4.53 5.07 -3.48
C ALA A 29 3.77 5.39 -2.20
N SER A 30 3.07 6.53 -2.18
CA SER A 30 2.23 6.97 -1.05
C SER A 30 1.09 5.99 -0.77
N ALA A 31 0.35 5.58 -1.81
CA ALA A 31 -0.77 4.66 -1.69
C ALA A 31 -0.33 3.28 -1.18
N LEU A 32 0.75 2.72 -1.73
CA LEU A 32 1.29 1.43 -1.33
C LEU A 32 1.81 1.45 0.10
N SER A 33 2.50 2.53 0.49
CA SER A 33 3.06 2.69 1.83
C SER A 33 1.97 2.81 2.90
N LEU A 34 0.93 3.63 2.63
CA LEU A 34 -0.21 3.74 3.51
C LEU A 34 -0.98 2.41 3.59
N SER A 35 -1.23 1.76 2.44
CA SER A 35 -1.88 0.45 2.39
C SER A 35 -1.13 -0.57 3.26
N SER A 36 0.18 -0.70 3.06
CA SER A 36 1.04 -1.65 3.79
C SER A 36 1.04 -1.39 5.30
N SER A 37 1.10 -0.11 5.70
CA SER A 37 1.02 0.29 7.11
C SER A 37 -0.31 -0.13 7.74
N LEU A 38 -1.43 0.13 7.05
CA LEU A 38 -2.77 -0.22 7.49
C LEU A 38 -3.00 -1.74 7.52
N THR A 39 -2.48 -2.48 6.55
CA THR A 39 -2.49 -3.96 6.57
C THR A 39 -1.76 -4.49 7.80
N LYS A 40 -0.60 -3.91 8.14
CA LYS A 40 0.16 -4.27 9.35
C LYS A 40 -0.57 -3.89 10.64
N SER A 41 -1.49 -2.92 10.59
CA SER A 41 -2.44 -2.62 11.68
C SER A 41 -3.67 -3.53 11.72
N GLY A 42 -3.73 -4.57 10.89
CA GLY A 42 -4.83 -5.54 10.87
C GLY A 42 -6.04 -5.13 10.03
N LYS A 43 -5.95 -4.07 9.23
CA LYS A 43 -7.04 -3.64 8.32
C LYS A 43 -6.95 -4.37 6.98
N SER A 44 -8.09 -4.59 6.34
CA SER A 44 -8.15 -5.08 4.96
C SER A 44 -7.95 -3.92 4.00
N THR A 45 -6.93 -3.96 3.16
CA THR A 45 -6.63 -2.86 2.23
C THR A 45 -6.57 -3.33 0.79
N THR A 46 -7.08 -2.50 -0.12
CA THR A 46 -7.00 -2.71 -1.57
C THR A 46 -6.49 -1.42 -2.21
N VAL A 47 -5.50 -1.52 -3.11
CA VAL A 47 -5.04 -0.40 -3.93
C VAL A 47 -5.45 -0.66 -5.36
N ALA A 48 -6.21 0.26 -5.95
CA ALA A 48 -6.70 0.14 -7.32
C ALA A 48 -6.24 1.29 -8.21
N CYS A 49 -5.88 0.98 -9.45
CA CYS A 49 -5.52 1.96 -10.47
C CYS A 49 -6.06 1.53 -11.84
N PRO A 50 -6.69 2.42 -12.61
CA PRO A 50 -7.18 2.09 -13.95
C PRO A 50 -6.05 1.84 -14.96
N THR A 51 -4.87 2.43 -14.74
CA THR A 51 -3.68 2.26 -15.60
C THR A 51 -2.78 1.15 -15.03
N PRO A 52 -2.36 0.16 -15.85
CA PRO A 52 -1.42 -0.87 -15.41
C PRO A 52 -0.07 -0.29 -14.97
N MET A 53 0.51 -0.85 -13.92
CA MET A 53 1.85 -0.46 -13.46
C MET A 53 2.93 -0.93 -14.45
N THR A 54 3.76 -0.01 -14.91
CA THR A 54 4.89 -0.28 -15.81
C THR A 54 6.19 -0.53 -15.05
N VAL A 55 7.28 -0.80 -15.78
CA VAL A 55 8.63 -1.02 -15.22
C VAL A 55 9.16 0.16 -14.39
N GLU A 56 8.64 1.37 -14.59
CA GLU A 56 8.99 2.55 -13.79
C GLU A 56 8.69 2.35 -12.30
N PHE A 57 7.60 1.65 -11.99
CA PHE A 57 7.15 1.39 -10.62
C PHE A 57 7.75 0.11 -10.02
N SER A 58 8.56 -0.66 -10.76
CA SER A 58 9.09 -1.96 -10.35
C SER A 58 9.92 -1.95 -9.06
N ARG A 59 10.38 -0.76 -8.65
CA ARG A 59 11.15 -0.57 -7.41
C ARG A 59 10.28 -0.39 -6.18
N LEU A 60 8.97 -0.16 -6.36
CA LEU A 60 8.04 -0.04 -5.24
C LEU A 60 7.69 -1.43 -4.75
N VAL A 61 7.88 -1.64 -3.45
CA VAL A 61 7.42 -2.85 -2.77
C VAL A 61 5.89 -2.92 -2.88
N ASP A 62 5.36 -4.11 -3.16
CA ASP A 62 3.94 -4.41 -3.31
C ASP A 62 3.24 -3.79 -4.54
N VAL A 63 4.00 -3.30 -5.53
CA VAL A 63 3.43 -2.77 -6.78
C VAL A 63 2.59 -3.80 -7.55
N ASP A 64 2.93 -5.08 -7.42
CA ASP A 64 2.21 -6.21 -8.00
C ASP A 64 0.83 -6.44 -7.37
N LYS A 65 0.57 -5.87 -6.18
CA LYS A 65 -0.73 -5.95 -5.51
C LYS A 65 -1.76 -4.92 -6.02
N ILE A 66 -1.34 -3.98 -6.87
CA ILE A 66 -2.25 -2.99 -7.44
C ILE A 66 -3.17 -3.68 -8.46
N THR A 67 -4.47 -3.59 -8.20
CA THR A 67 -5.50 -4.16 -9.08
C THR A 67 -6.07 -3.11 -10.02
N ASP A 68 -6.51 -3.54 -11.20
CA ASP A 68 -7.22 -2.71 -12.17
C ASP A 68 -8.75 -2.90 -12.11
N ARG A 69 -9.22 -3.60 -11.07
CA ARG A 69 -10.63 -3.94 -10.85
C ARG A 69 -11.05 -3.53 -9.45
N LEU A 70 -12.32 -3.16 -9.34
CA LEU A 70 -12.98 -2.80 -8.10
C LEU A 70 -14.00 -3.88 -7.75
N GLY A 71 -13.88 -4.43 -6.53
CA GLY A 71 -14.83 -5.38 -5.98
C GLY A 71 -14.65 -6.81 -6.50
N ASP A 72 -14.48 -7.73 -5.57
CA ASP A 72 -14.57 -9.19 -5.73
C ASP A 72 -15.66 -9.80 -4.82
N LYS A 73 -16.41 -8.95 -4.09
CA LYS A 73 -17.39 -9.42 -3.10
C LYS A 73 -18.56 -10.18 -3.69
N ASN A 74 -19.18 -9.66 -4.75
CA ASN A 74 -20.36 -10.26 -5.33
C ASN A 74 -20.02 -10.85 -6.71
N LEU A 75 -20.13 -12.16 -6.85
CA LEU A 75 -20.11 -12.82 -8.16
C LEU A 75 -21.44 -12.58 -8.87
N ILE A 76 -21.40 -11.88 -10.00
CA ILE A 76 -22.52 -11.72 -10.93
C ILE A 76 -22.40 -12.77 -12.03
N ILE A 77 -23.47 -13.53 -12.21
CA ILE A 77 -23.64 -14.48 -13.31
C ILE A 77 -24.68 -13.89 -14.27
N ARG A 78 -24.30 -13.72 -15.54
CA ARG A 78 -25.14 -13.13 -16.59
C ARG A 78 -25.20 -14.06 -17.81
N PHE A 79 -26.38 -14.16 -18.42
CA PHE A 79 -26.53 -14.80 -19.73
C PHE A 79 -26.66 -13.72 -20.81
N SER A 80 -25.69 -13.64 -21.72
CA SER A 80 -25.70 -12.72 -22.86
C SER A 80 -26.45 -13.34 -24.04
N ASP A 81 -27.12 -12.50 -24.83
CA ASP A 81 -27.92 -12.93 -25.99
C ASP A 81 -28.95 -14.01 -25.65
N TYR A 82 -29.54 -13.91 -24.46
CA TYR A 82 -30.54 -14.84 -23.93
C TYR A 82 -31.83 -14.08 -23.54
N ASP A 83 -32.97 -14.62 -23.92
CA ASP A 83 -34.27 -14.05 -23.56
C ASP A 83 -34.67 -14.45 -22.13
N ALA A 84 -34.48 -13.53 -21.19
CA ALA A 84 -34.78 -13.73 -19.78
C ALA A 84 -36.26 -14.02 -19.49
N SER A 85 -37.19 -13.71 -20.41
CA SER A 85 -38.62 -13.99 -20.23
C SER A 85 -38.95 -15.50 -20.21
N GLY A 86 -38.04 -16.31 -20.77
CA GLY A 86 -38.10 -17.77 -20.77
C GLY A 86 -37.69 -18.43 -19.46
N ILE A 87 -37.13 -17.67 -18.50
CA ILE A 87 -36.79 -18.18 -17.17
C ILE A 87 -38.07 -18.31 -16.34
N ASP A 88 -38.23 -19.45 -15.69
CA ASP A 88 -39.32 -19.71 -14.74
C ASP A 88 -38.86 -19.45 -13.30
N THR A 89 -37.76 -20.06 -12.88
CA THR A 89 -37.21 -19.90 -11.52
C THR A 89 -35.69 -20.08 -11.51
N VAL A 90 -35.03 -19.36 -10.60
CA VAL A 90 -33.61 -19.56 -10.28
C VAL A 90 -33.52 -20.01 -8.82
N THR A 91 -32.93 -21.17 -8.58
CA THR A 91 -32.67 -21.70 -7.23
C THR A 91 -31.19 -21.93 -7.01
N TYR A 92 -30.78 -22.07 -5.75
CA TYR A 92 -29.43 -22.47 -5.40
C TYR A 92 -29.47 -23.68 -4.45
N ASN A 93 -28.46 -24.54 -4.54
CA ASN A 93 -28.22 -25.61 -3.58
C ASN A 93 -26.76 -25.56 -3.11
N VAL A 94 -26.51 -25.99 -1.88
CA VAL A 94 -25.17 -26.14 -1.33
C VAL A 94 -25.04 -27.54 -0.72
N GLU A 95 -24.40 -28.44 -1.47
CA GLU A 95 -24.13 -29.81 -1.03
C GLU A 95 -22.65 -30.14 -1.21
N ASN A 96 -22.07 -30.91 -0.26
CA ASN A 96 -20.67 -31.34 -0.32
C ASN A 96 -19.65 -30.20 -0.57
N ASN A 97 -19.92 -29.01 -0.01
CA ASN A 97 -19.10 -27.80 -0.21
C ASN A 97 -19.03 -27.33 -1.69
N GLN A 98 -20.05 -27.65 -2.48
CA GLN A 98 -20.24 -27.17 -3.85
C GLN A 98 -21.48 -26.28 -3.91
N PHE A 99 -21.34 -25.10 -4.50
CA PHE A 99 -22.46 -24.20 -4.77
C PHE A 99 -23.01 -24.49 -6.17
N GLU A 100 -24.28 -24.85 -6.25
CA GLU A 100 -24.99 -25.08 -7.51
C GLU A 100 -26.05 -24.01 -7.72
N LEU A 101 -26.03 -23.37 -8.89
CA LEU A 101 -27.10 -22.48 -9.34
C LEU A 101 -27.93 -23.21 -10.40
N VAL A 102 -29.22 -23.42 -10.13
CA VAL A 102 -30.13 -24.11 -11.05
C VAL A 102 -31.07 -23.08 -11.68
N VAL A 103 -30.99 -22.97 -13.01
CA VAL A 103 -31.85 -22.09 -13.81
C VAL A 103 -32.92 -22.95 -14.49
N VAL A 104 -34.16 -22.81 -14.05
CA VAL A 104 -35.31 -23.54 -14.59
C VAL A 104 -36.00 -22.65 -15.63
N THR A 105 -36.21 -23.18 -16.82
CA THR A 105 -36.92 -22.49 -17.91
C THR A 105 -38.37 -22.92 -18.00
N LYS A 106 -39.21 -22.04 -18.53
CA LYS A 106 -40.61 -22.34 -18.84
C LYS A 106 -40.71 -23.46 -19.86
N ASN A 107 -41.85 -24.14 -19.86
CA ASN A 107 -42.08 -25.28 -20.73
C ASN A 107 -41.96 -24.88 -22.22
N GLY A 108 -41.09 -25.56 -22.97
CA GLY A 108 -40.78 -25.26 -24.38
C GLY A 108 -39.77 -24.14 -24.61
N ALA A 109 -39.29 -23.44 -23.57
CA ALA A 109 -38.21 -22.46 -23.69
C ALA A 109 -36.84 -23.15 -23.73
N ILE A 110 -35.89 -22.53 -24.41
CA ILE A 110 -34.52 -23.06 -24.56
C ILE A 110 -33.71 -22.71 -23.30
N PRO A 111 -33.03 -23.67 -22.66
CA PRO A 111 -32.11 -23.39 -21.55
C PRO A 111 -30.93 -22.50 -21.98
N PRO A 112 -30.43 -21.61 -21.10
CA PRO A 112 -29.24 -20.84 -21.40
C PRO A 112 -28.05 -21.75 -21.70
N ALA A 113 -27.33 -21.47 -22.78
CA ALA A 113 -26.14 -22.22 -23.15
C ALA A 113 -24.91 -21.73 -22.36
N VAL A 114 -23.95 -22.62 -22.11
CA VAL A 114 -22.68 -22.27 -21.41
C VAL A 114 -21.93 -21.15 -22.15
N LYS A 115 -21.98 -21.11 -23.48
CA LYS A 115 -21.37 -20.03 -24.28
C LYS A 115 -21.99 -18.65 -24.05
N GLN A 116 -23.22 -18.59 -23.54
CA GLN A 116 -23.91 -17.35 -23.19
C GLN A 116 -23.57 -16.90 -21.76
N LEU A 117 -22.97 -17.78 -20.95
CA LEU A 117 -22.59 -17.49 -19.57
C LEU A 117 -21.41 -16.51 -19.53
N GLN A 118 -21.63 -15.38 -18.88
CA GLN A 118 -20.60 -14.40 -18.53
C GLN A 118 -20.59 -14.23 -17.02
N THR A 119 -19.39 -14.27 -16.44
CA THR A 119 -19.19 -13.96 -15.03
C THR A 119 -18.48 -12.62 -14.89
N SER A 120 -18.89 -11.87 -13.88
CA SER A 120 -18.23 -10.63 -13.49
C SER A 120 -18.31 -10.51 -11.97
N TYR A 121 -17.50 -9.65 -11.37
CA TYR A 121 -17.62 -9.31 -9.97
C TYR A 121 -18.13 -7.87 -9.82
N SER A 122 -18.89 -7.61 -8.74
CA SER A 122 -19.40 -6.31 -8.33
C SER A 122 -19.40 -6.20 -6.80
N GLY A 123 -19.69 -5.02 -6.27
CA GLY A 123 -19.67 -4.74 -4.84
C GLY A 123 -18.28 -4.28 -4.40
N VAL A 124 -18.10 -2.96 -4.41
CA VAL A 124 -17.02 -2.34 -3.65
C VAL A 124 -17.48 -2.27 -2.21
N SER A 125 -16.92 -3.12 -1.35
CA SER A 125 -17.09 -2.92 0.08
C SER A 125 -15.80 -2.38 0.67
N ALA A 126 -15.85 -1.11 1.02
CA ALA A 126 -14.89 -0.54 1.93
C ALA A 126 -15.68 0.31 2.92
N ASP A 127 -15.20 0.40 4.15
CA ASP A 127 -15.74 1.35 5.12
C ASP A 127 -15.27 2.77 4.76
N ILE A 128 -14.09 2.86 4.13
CA ILE A 128 -13.48 4.10 3.67
C ILE A 128 -12.90 3.94 2.26
N LEU A 129 -13.15 4.94 1.44
CA LEU A 129 -12.53 5.14 0.14
C LEU A 129 -11.56 6.32 0.25
N ILE A 130 -10.30 6.10 -0.15
CA ILE A 130 -9.25 7.10 -0.14
C ILE A 130 -8.85 7.38 -1.59
N PHE A 131 -9.19 8.56 -2.08
CA PHE A 131 -8.70 9.07 -3.35
C PHE A 131 -7.26 9.59 -3.17
N VAL A 132 -6.31 9.04 -3.91
CA VAL A 132 -4.90 9.46 -3.86
C VAL A 132 -4.57 10.22 -5.14
N GLY A 133 -4.62 11.55 -5.08
CA GLY A 133 -4.26 12.42 -6.21
C GLY A 133 -5.30 12.51 -7.33
N VAL A 134 -6.49 11.92 -7.13
CA VAL A 134 -7.63 12.01 -8.05
C VAL A 134 -8.29 13.39 -7.90
N LYS A 135 -8.11 14.25 -8.90
CA LYS A 135 -8.64 15.62 -8.85
C LYS A 135 -10.11 15.70 -9.24
N ASP A 136 -10.54 14.85 -10.17
CA ASP A 136 -11.89 14.83 -10.75
C ASP A 136 -12.30 13.39 -11.09
N ARG A 137 -13.61 13.15 -11.24
CA ARG A 137 -14.15 11.79 -11.47
C ARG A 137 -13.68 11.16 -12.78
N ASN A 138 -13.33 11.95 -13.79
CA ASN A 138 -12.93 11.41 -15.10
C ASN A 138 -11.58 10.69 -15.01
N GLN A 139 -10.70 11.14 -14.12
CA GLN A 139 -9.40 10.50 -13.88
C GLN A 139 -9.50 9.07 -13.35
N LEU A 140 -10.66 8.64 -12.86
CA LEU A 140 -10.90 7.26 -12.43
C LEU A 140 -11.06 6.29 -13.62
N GLY A 141 -11.31 6.79 -14.83
CA GLY A 141 -11.45 5.96 -16.03
C GLY A 141 -12.47 4.83 -15.86
N LYS A 142 -12.04 3.60 -16.18
CA LYS A 142 -12.88 2.38 -16.06
C LYS A 142 -13.32 2.05 -14.63
N LEU A 143 -12.70 2.67 -13.62
CA LEU A 143 -13.06 2.53 -12.21
C LEU A 143 -14.13 3.52 -11.77
N ASN A 144 -14.49 4.52 -12.59
CA ASN A 144 -15.58 5.45 -12.30
C ASN A 144 -16.93 4.74 -12.43
N ARG A 145 -17.39 4.12 -11.36
CA ARG A 145 -18.70 3.46 -11.27
C ARG A 145 -19.49 4.09 -10.15
N ASP A 146 -20.79 4.31 -10.33
CA ASP A 146 -21.61 4.95 -9.28
C ASP A 146 -21.64 4.14 -7.98
N GLU A 147 -21.54 2.81 -8.07
CA GLU A 147 -21.38 1.89 -6.94
C GLU A 147 -20.19 2.24 -6.03
N LEU A 148 -19.12 2.83 -6.57
CA LEU A 148 -17.94 3.24 -5.81
C LEU A 148 -18.25 4.32 -4.77
N PHE A 149 -19.26 5.15 -5.03
CA PHE A 149 -19.62 6.31 -4.23
C PHE A 149 -20.77 6.01 -3.24
N VAL A 150 -21.23 4.75 -3.19
CA VAL A 150 -22.34 4.33 -2.33
C VAL A 150 -21.81 3.43 -1.22
N GLY A 151 -21.86 3.91 0.02
CA GLY A 151 -21.46 3.13 1.20
C GLY A 151 -20.20 3.63 1.90
N PRO A 152 -19.02 3.68 1.25
CA PRO A 152 -17.78 4.07 1.93
C PRO A 152 -17.78 5.53 2.33
N LYS A 153 -17.12 5.84 3.45
CA LYS A 153 -16.72 7.21 3.78
C LYS A 153 -15.65 7.66 2.81
N MET A 154 -15.92 8.72 2.06
CA MET A 154 -15.04 9.19 1.00
C MET A 154 -14.05 10.21 1.53
N THR A 155 -12.76 9.94 1.31
CA THR A 155 -11.65 10.74 1.84
C THR A 155 -10.58 10.92 0.77
N TYR A 156 -9.63 11.82 1.02
CA TYR A 156 -8.65 12.20 0.01
C TYR A 156 -7.26 12.46 0.57
N ILE A 157 -6.24 12.18 -0.23
CA ILE A 157 -4.84 12.53 0.03
C ILE A 157 -4.33 13.33 -1.15
N GLY A 158 -3.72 14.49 -0.89
CA GLY A 158 -2.93 15.20 -1.89
C GLY A 158 -2.42 16.56 -1.48
N THR A 159 -1.60 17.18 -2.33
CA THR A 159 -0.99 18.50 -2.07
C THR A 159 -1.92 19.66 -2.40
N SER A 160 -3.10 19.40 -2.94
CA SER A 160 -4.17 20.39 -3.16
C SER A 160 -5.52 19.73 -2.89
N GLN A 161 -6.54 20.54 -2.60
CA GLN A 161 -7.90 20.03 -2.46
C GLN A 161 -8.39 19.39 -3.78
N PRO A 162 -9.24 18.35 -3.70
CA PRO A 162 -9.91 17.81 -4.89
C PRO A 162 -10.93 18.81 -5.44
N GLN A 163 -11.41 18.58 -6.66
CA GLN A 163 -12.51 19.36 -7.21
C GLN A 163 -13.84 18.99 -6.53
N ALA A 164 -14.85 19.86 -6.70
CA ALA A 164 -16.14 19.75 -6.02
C ALA A 164 -16.96 18.50 -6.42
N ASP A 165 -16.63 17.85 -7.53
CA ASP A 165 -17.28 16.64 -8.02
C ASP A 165 -16.81 15.35 -7.32
N ILE A 166 -15.72 15.42 -6.53
CA ILE A 166 -15.29 14.33 -5.65
C ILE A 166 -15.83 14.62 -4.23
N PRO A 167 -16.88 13.92 -3.79
CA PRO A 167 -17.50 14.19 -2.49
C PRO A 167 -16.63 13.63 -1.37
N VAL A 168 -15.78 14.45 -0.76
CA VAL A 168 -14.91 14.04 0.36
C VAL A 168 -15.44 14.59 1.69
N ILE A 169 -15.41 13.77 2.73
CA ILE A 169 -15.78 14.19 4.09
C ILE A 169 -14.54 14.53 4.93
N ALA A 170 -13.37 14.03 4.55
CA ALA A 170 -12.11 14.32 5.24
C ALA A 170 -10.93 14.20 4.26
N ALA A 171 -9.86 14.96 4.51
CA ALA A 171 -8.69 14.95 3.65
C ALA A 171 -7.38 15.11 4.44
N LEU A 172 -6.33 14.44 3.97
CA LEU A 172 -4.95 14.67 4.36
C LEU A 172 -4.30 15.52 3.27
N THR A 173 -4.20 16.82 3.52
CA THR A 173 -3.73 17.77 2.51
C THR A 173 -2.85 18.85 3.10
N ASN A 174 -1.75 19.14 2.44
CA ASN A 174 -0.89 20.28 2.77
C ASN A 174 -0.39 20.91 1.47
N THR A 175 -0.71 22.18 1.24
CA THR A 175 -0.29 22.93 0.06
C THR A 175 1.18 23.33 0.07
N ALA A 176 1.84 23.27 1.23
CA ALA A 176 3.27 23.48 1.35
C ALA A 176 4.09 22.19 1.11
N ALA A 177 3.44 21.02 1.08
CA ALA A 177 4.13 19.76 0.83
C ALA A 177 4.50 19.62 -0.65
N THR A 178 5.73 19.17 -0.89
CA THR A 178 6.27 19.01 -2.24
C THR A 178 5.88 17.67 -2.85
N SER A 179 5.58 16.67 -2.03
CA SER A 179 5.23 15.31 -2.44
C SER A 179 4.11 14.74 -1.57
N PHE A 180 3.42 13.71 -2.09
CA PHE A 180 2.43 12.94 -1.34
C PHE A 180 3.13 12.03 -0.34
N SER A 181 4.33 11.55 -0.68
CA SER A 181 5.10 10.69 0.20
C SER A 181 5.57 11.44 1.45
N GLU A 182 5.83 12.74 1.37
CA GLU A 182 6.07 13.61 2.53
C GLU A 182 4.86 13.66 3.48
N LEU A 183 3.66 13.83 2.92
CA LEU A 183 2.42 13.81 3.68
C LEU A 183 2.18 12.47 4.37
N VAL A 184 2.37 11.37 3.66
CA VAL A 184 2.16 10.04 4.22
C VAL A 184 3.23 9.71 5.26
N ALA A 185 4.51 10.03 5.02
CA ALA A 185 5.58 9.78 5.99
C ALA A 185 5.33 10.51 7.33
N THR A 186 4.99 11.79 7.28
CA THR A 186 4.68 12.59 8.48
C THR A 186 3.41 12.10 9.16
N PHE A 187 2.39 11.70 8.40
CA PHE A 187 1.16 11.12 8.93
C PHE A 187 1.38 9.79 9.67
N LEU A 188 2.15 8.86 9.06
CA LEU A 188 2.46 7.56 9.68
C LEU A 188 3.25 7.75 10.97
N GLU A 189 4.26 8.62 10.95
CA GLU A 189 5.09 8.93 12.11
C GLU A 189 4.26 9.57 13.23
N GLY A 190 3.50 10.62 12.91
CA GLY A 190 2.69 11.37 13.87
C GLY A 190 1.59 10.54 14.54
N ARG A 191 1.14 9.46 13.89
CA ARG A 191 0.12 8.54 14.44
C ARG A 191 0.68 7.24 14.98
N SER A 192 2.02 7.09 15.01
CA SER A 192 2.67 5.84 15.46
C SER A 192 2.12 4.61 14.73
N LEU A 193 1.76 4.75 13.45
CA LEU A 193 1.32 3.63 12.63
C LEU A 193 2.53 2.77 12.25
N PRO A 194 2.34 1.48 11.90
CA PRO A 194 3.42 0.62 11.47
C PRO A 194 4.22 1.26 10.33
N PHE A 195 5.50 1.51 10.56
CA PHE A 195 6.36 2.24 9.64
C PHE A 195 7.74 1.59 9.62
N ASP A 196 7.90 0.58 8.77
CA ASP A 196 9.13 -0.17 8.64
C ASP A 196 9.92 0.18 7.38
N GLN A 197 11.04 -0.52 7.18
CA GLN A 197 12.01 -0.23 6.15
C GLN A 197 11.42 -0.24 4.73
N ASP A 198 10.53 -1.18 4.40
CA ASP A 198 9.95 -1.26 3.06
C ASP A 198 9.02 -0.07 2.78
N ILE A 199 8.16 0.26 3.75
CA ILE A 199 7.29 1.45 3.71
C ILE A 199 8.14 2.71 3.59
N ALA A 200 9.20 2.82 4.40
CA ALA A 200 10.11 3.95 4.40
C ALA A 200 10.89 4.09 3.08
N SER A 201 11.29 2.97 2.47
CA SER A 201 11.99 2.98 1.18
C SER A 201 11.06 3.41 0.04
N ASN A 202 9.81 2.95 0.02
CA ASN A 202 8.80 3.42 -0.93
C ASN A 202 8.59 4.94 -0.82
N LEU A 203 8.34 5.44 0.39
CA LEU A 203 8.11 6.88 0.61
C LEU A 203 9.34 7.73 0.27
N LEU A 204 10.53 7.30 0.67
CA LEU A 204 11.76 8.00 0.31
C LEU A 204 11.94 8.08 -1.21
N TYR A 205 11.65 6.99 -1.92
CA TYR A 205 11.73 6.96 -3.38
C TYR A 205 10.72 7.90 -4.04
N GLY A 206 9.49 7.99 -3.51
CA GLY A 206 8.50 8.97 -3.96
C GLY A 206 8.93 10.42 -3.73
N ILE A 207 9.49 10.73 -2.56
CA ILE A 207 10.03 12.07 -2.25
C ILE A 207 11.17 12.43 -3.23
N GLU A 208 12.13 11.53 -3.42
CA GLU A 208 13.27 11.74 -4.32
C GLU A 208 12.83 11.88 -5.78
N ALA A 209 11.83 11.12 -6.23
CA ALA A 209 11.30 11.23 -7.58
C ALA A 209 10.63 12.59 -7.85
N THR A 210 9.79 13.07 -6.93
CA THR A 210 9.09 14.37 -7.11
C THR A 210 10.02 15.56 -6.97
N THR A 211 11.11 15.43 -6.19
CA THR A 211 12.07 16.51 -5.92
C THR A 211 13.34 16.44 -6.79
N GLU A 212 13.40 15.50 -7.73
CA GLU A 212 14.59 15.19 -8.53
C GLU A 212 15.86 14.95 -7.66
N GLY A 213 15.68 14.33 -6.49
CA GLY A 213 16.74 14.17 -5.50
C GLY A 213 17.04 15.47 -4.76
N PHE A 214 16.00 16.22 -4.38
CA PHE A 214 16.06 17.47 -3.62
C PHE A 214 16.66 18.66 -4.37
N SER A 215 16.69 18.63 -5.70
CA SER A 215 17.23 19.72 -6.54
C SER A 215 16.18 20.67 -7.08
N THR A 216 14.89 20.34 -6.98
CA THR A 216 13.82 21.21 -7.48
C THR A 216 13.61 22.44 -6.59
N ASN A 217 13.22 23.57 -7.20
CA ASN A 217 12.98 24.84 -6.50
C ASN A 217 11.87 24.79 -5.44
N ASN A 218 10.97 23.81 -5.55
CA ASN A 218 9.86 23.61 -4.62
C ASN A 218 10.20 22.63 -3.49
N THR A 219 11.44 22.12 -3.40
CA THR A 219 11.88 21.29 -2.27
C THR A 219 11.78 22.12 -0.99
N SER A 220 11.02 21.63 -0.01
CA SER A 220 10.76 22.34 1.25
C SER A 220 11.58 21.75 2.41
N ALA A 221 11.62 22.46 3.54
CA ALA A 221 12.15 21.89 4.77
C ALA A 221 11.40 20.61 5.19
N GLY A 222 10.09 20.56 4.92
CA GLY A 222 9.26 19.38 5.18
C GLY A 222 9.69 18.17 4.35
N SER A 223 10.14 18.36 3.11
CA SER A 223 10.67 17.27 2.28
C SER A 223 11.94 16.64 2.87
N PHE A 224 12.85 17.47 3.42
CA PHE A 224 14.03 16.97 4.12
C PHE A 224 13.67 16.30 5.46
N GLU A 225 12.69 16.83 6.18
CA GLU A 225 12.20 16.21 7.42
C GLU A 225 11.59 14.83 7.16
N ALA A 226 10.70 14.71 6.17
CA ALA A 226 10.10 13.43 5.79
C ALA A 226 11.15 12.44 5.30
N ALA A 227 12.15 12.88 4.53
CA ALA A 227 13.28 12.05 4.15
C ALA A 227 14.09 11.57 5.37
N ALA A 228 14.33 12.46 6.34
CA ALA A 228 15.01 12.10 7.58
C ALA A 228 14.22 11.09 8.42
N ILE A 229 12.90 11.22 8.48
CA ILE A 229 12.00 10.21 9.08
C ILE A 229 12.19 8.87 8.38
N CYS A 230 12.09 8.83 7.05
CA CYS A 230 12.25 7.60 6.28
C CYS A 230 13.61 6.93 6.53
N LEU A 231 14.70 7.70 6.48
CA LEU A 231 16.06 7.18 6.74
C LEU A 231 16.20 6.63 8.16
N ARG A 232 15.60 7.29 9.16
CA ARG A 232 15.57 6.80 10.55
C ARG A 232 14.81 5.48 10.68
N ARG A 233 13.79 5.27 9.86
CA ARG A 233 13.03 4.01 9.74
C ARG A 233 13.74 2.95 8.88
N GLY A 234 14.96 3.22 8.43
CA GLY A 234 15.80 2.26 7.71
C GLY A 234 15.65 2.29 6.19
N ALA A 235 15.01 3.33 5.62
CA ALA A 235 14.84 3.45 4.17
C ALA A 235 16.18 3.29 3.42
N LEU A 236 16.16 2.50 2.36
CA LEU A 236 17.32 2.28 1.50
C LEU A 236 17.25 3.18 0.27
N ARG A 237 18.32 3.94 0.03
CA ARG A 237 18.49 4.68 -1.24
C ARG A 237 18.92 3.72 -2.33
N HIS A 238 18.11 3.58 -3.37
CA HIS A 238 18.34 2.64 -4.46
C HIS A 238 19.46 3.06 -5.45
N TYR A 239 20.41 3.90 -5.06
CA TYR A 239 21.57 4.27 -5.88
C TYR A 239 22.49 3.06 -6.20
N GLN A 240 22.35 1.93 -5.48
CA GLN A 240 23.40 0.89 -5.43
C GLN A 240 23.12 -0.46 -6.10
N GLN A 241 21.94 -0.73 -6.69
CA GLN A 241 21.76 -2.02 -7.39
C GLN A 241 22.40 -2.08 -8.80
N ALA A 242 22.97 -0.98 -9.31
CA ALA A 242 23.62 -0.95 -10.62
C ALA A 242 25.15 -1.27 -10.60
N LYS A 243 25.76 -1.64 -9.46
CA LYS A 243 27.22 -1.84 -9.37
C LYS A 243 27.69 -3.02 -8.51
N SER A 244 27.02 -4.17 -8.54
CA SER A 244 27.57 -5.42 -7.94
C SER A 244 27.90 -6.55 -8.93
N THR A 245 28.00 -6.26 -10.23
CA THR A 245 28.64 -7.13 -11.23
C THR A 245 29.88 -6.47 -11.82
N ARG A 246 30.93 -6.38 -11.01
CA ARG A 246 32.32 -6.33 -11.53
C ARG A 246 33.12 -7.50 -10.93
N SER A 247 32.70 -8.72 -11.24
CA SER A 247 33.61 -9.87 -11.26
C SER A 247 34.27 -9.92 -12.64
N GLY A 248 35.22 -9.02 -12.84
CA GLY A 248 36.04 -8.95 -14.05
C GLY A 248 37.44 -8.51 -13.65
N ALA A 249 38.15 -9.41 -12.97
CA ALA A 249 39.58 -9.29 -12.77
C ALA A 249 40.27 -9.19 -14.13
N SER A 250 40.52 -7.96 -14.58
CA SER A 250 41.41 -7.69 -15.70
C SER A 250 42.68 -7.09 -15.11
N GLN A 251 43.72 -7.90 -15.25
CA GLN A 251 45.09 -7.66 -14.85
C GLN A 251 45.63 -6.43 -15.59
N TRP A 252 45.75 -5.30 -14.89
CA TRP A 252 46.59 -4.21 -15.37
C TRP A 252 48.04 -4.51 -15.00
N ARG A 253 48.72 -5.17 -15.93
CA ARG A 253 50.14 -5.49 -15.85
C ARG A 253 50.91 -4.54 -16.79
N HIS A 254 51.80 -3.76 -16.16
CA HIS A 254 52.93 -2.97 -16.69
C HIS A 254 52.65 -1.85 -17.71
N GLN A 255 52.85 -0.62 -17.25
CA GLN A 255 53.91 0.22 -17.83
C GLN A 255 54.48 1.11 -16.72
N ARG A 256 55.73 0.82 -16.32
CA ARG A 256 56.51 1.72 -15.47
C ARG A 256 57.08 2.77 -16.39
N ASP A 257 56.55 3.99 -16.32
CA ASP A 257 57.27 5.16 -16.83
C ASP A 257 58.27 5.61 -15.77
N ASP A 258 59.54 5.50 -16.14
CA ASP A 258 60.68 6.05 -15.43
C ASP A 258 60.50 7.57 -15.31
N THR A 259 60.15 8.04 -14.12
CA THR A 259 60.38 9.42 -13.70
C THR A 259 61.42 9.42 -12.60
N GLN A 260 62.62 9.84 -13.00
CA GLN A 260 63.77 10.06 -12.13
C GLN A 260 63.40 11.10 -11.06
N PHE A 261 63.22 10.64 -9.82
CA PHE A 261 63.15 11.53 -8.67
C PHE A 261 64.55 11.75 -8.10
N VAL A 262 65.02 12.98 -8.23
CA VAL A 262 66.24 13.53 -7.62
C VAL A 262 66.10 13.45 -6.09
N GLN A 263 67.06 12.77 -5.45
CA GLN A 263 67.23 12.76 -4.01
C GLN A 263 67.59 14.16 -3.50
N ARG A 264 66.82 14.66 -2.52
CA ARG A 264 67.31 15.63 -1.54
C ARG A 264 67.17 15.03 -0.16
N GLU A 265 68.32 14.83 0.45
CA GLU A 265 68.51 14.44 1.84
C GLU A 265 68.00 15.54 2.77
N GLY A 266 67.32 15.13 3.83
CA GLY A 266 66.79 16.00 4.87
C GLY A 266 66.13 15.15 5.94
N GLY A 267 66.95 14.48 6.74
CA GLY A 267 66.47 13.60 7.82
C GLY A 267 65.89 14.39 8.97
N HIS A 268 64.89 13.82 9.65
CA HIS A 268 64.64 13.98 11.08
C HIS A 268 63.96 12.70 11.61
N GLN A 269 64.51 12.17 12.70
CA GLN A 269 64.10 10.96 13.41
C GLN A 269 62.75 11.17 14.15
N PRO A 270 61.92 10.12 14.29
CA PRO A 270 60.80 10.13 15.22
C PRO A 270 61.25 9.73 16.64
N GLN A 271 61.01 10.59 17.63
CA GLN A 271 61.15 10.26 19.04
C GLN A 271 59.99 9.39 19.53
N LYS A 272 60.35 8.27 20.16
CA LYS A 272 59.47 7.37 20.91
C LYS A 272 59.31 7.90 22.34
N THR A 273 58.08 7.93 22.85
CA THR A 273 57.80 7.93 24.29
C THR A 273 56.90 6.74 24.63
N GLY A 274 57.22 6.09 25.75
CA GLY A 274 56.78 4.76 26.14
C GLY A 274 55.41 4.67 26.83
N PRO A 275 55.09 3.49 27.37
CA PRO A 275 53.73 3.07 27.69
C PRO A 275 53.34 3.36 29.16
N SER A 276 52.05 3.61 29.39
CA SER A 276 51.43 3.54 30.72
C SER A 276 50.41 2.40 30.76
N THR A 277 50.70 1.41 31.59
CA THR A 277 49.82 0.34 32.05
C THR A 277 49.07 0.76 33.32
N LEU A 278 47.79 0.37 33.48
CA LEU A 278 47.20 -0.35 34.63
C LEU A 278 45.69 -0.04 34.83
N GLY A 279 44.93 -1.10 35.13
CA GLY A 279 43.65 -1.04 35.87
C GLY A 279 42.42 -1.40 35.04
N ALA A 280 42.07 -2.67 34.87
CA ALA A 280 41.30 -3.53 35.78
C ALA A 280 39.78 -3.52 35.48
N THR A 281 39.34 -4.63 34.87
CA THR A 281 37.94 -5.10 34.80
C THR A 281 37.48 -5.67 36.14
N PRO A 282 36.17 -5.62 36.44
CA PRO A 282 35.52 -6.68 37.21
C PRO A 282 34.53 -7.50 36.36
N ILE A 283 34.44 -8.76 36.75
CA ILE A 283 33.66 -9.86 36.19
C ILE A 283 32.33 -10.00 36.94
N ILE A 284 31.23 -10.08 36.19
CA ILE A 284 30.01 -10.93 36.28
C ILE A 284 29.28 -11.09 37.64
N SER A 285 27.95 -10.90 37.62
CA SER A 285 26.98 -11.88 38.17
C SER A 285 25.62 -11.79 37.46
N PRO A 286 24.98 -12.92 37.09
CA PRO A 286 23.69 -12.98 36.40
C PRO A 286 22.52 -13.08 37.38
N SER A 287 21.43 -12.35 37.09
CA SER A 287 20.17 -12.42 37.85
C SER A 287 19.18 -13.37 37.18
N GLN A 288 18.61 -14.29 37.97
CA GLN A 288 17.61 -15.29 37.58
C GLN A 288 16.25 -14.66 37.17
N PRO A 289 15.42 -15.36 36.37
CA PRO A 289 14.07 -14.93 36.02
C PRO A 289 13.06 -15.23 37.13
N GLN A 290 12.23 -14.25 37.49
CA GLN A 290 11.06 -14.43 38.36
C GLN A 290 9.82 -14.88 37.55
N SER A 291 9.15 -15.90 38.07
CA SER A 291 7.86 -16.47 37.66
C SER A 291 6.69 -15.89 38.46
N ILE A 292 5.49 -15.72 37.88
CA ILE A 292 4.16 -16.39 38.17
C ILE A 292 3.05 -15.28 38.00
N PRO A 293 1.74 -15.51 37.70
CA PRO A 293 0.97 -16.73 37.39
C PRO A 293 0.15 -16.72 36.08
N ALA A 294 -0.31 -17.93 35.73
CA ALA A 294 -1.30 -18.23 34.70
C ALA A 294 -2.73 -17.78 35.06
N THR A 295 -3.43 -17.22 34.08
CA THR A 295 -4.89 -17.01 34.13
C THR A 295 -5.58 -18.13 33.35
N THR A 296 -6.40 -18.91 34.06
CA THR A 296 -7.28 -19.96 33.54
C THR A 296 -8.31 -19.39 32.57
N ILE A 297 -8.29 -19.83 31.30
CA ILE A 297 -9.35 -19.58 30.32
C ILE A 297 -10.38 -20.72 30.42
N ARG A 298 -11.63 -20.39 30.74
CA ARG A 298 -12.80 -21.26 30.51
C ARG A 298 -13.39 -20.93 29.13
N PRO A 299 -13.59 -21.90 28.23
CA PRO A 299 -14.38 -21.65 27.01
C PRO A 299 -15.87 -21.55 27.38
N GLN A 300 -16.52 -20.43 27.08
CA GLN A 300 -17.98 -20.34 26.99
C GLN A 300 -18.41 -20.80 25.59
N GLN A 301 -19.37 -21.72 25.55
CA GLN A 301 -20.02 -22.23 24.35
C GLN A 301 -21.17 -21.28 23.96
N PRO A 302 -21.30 -20.83 22.69
CA PRO A 302 -22.39 -19.93 22.30
C PRO A 302 -23.74 -20.67 22.15
N SER A 303 -24.81 -19.97 22.50
CA SER A 303 -26.22 -20.44 22.50
C SER A 303 -26.78 -20.69 21.09
N PRO A 304 -27.81 -21.56 20.94
CA PRO A 304 -28.24 -22.14 19.66
C PRO A 304 -29.27 -21.30 18.86
N ASP A 305 -29.20 -19.96 18.91
CA ASP A 305 -30.24 -19.08 18.35
C ASP A 305 -29.86 -18.43 16.99
N TRP A 306 -28.99 -19.10 16.22
CA TRP A 306 -28.46 -18.62 14.93
C TRP A 306 -29.20 -19.20 13.70
N LEU A 307 -30.16 -20.10 13.90
CA LEU A 307 -30.66 -21.00 12.85
C LEU A 307 -31.95 -20.58 12.15
N GLU A 308 -32.37 -19.31 12.23
CA GLU A 308 -33.57 -18.84 11.51
C GLU A 308 -33.25 -17.73 10.48
N PRO A 309 -33.45 -17.96 9.17
CA PRO A 309 -33.26 -16.93 8.16
C PRO A 309 -34.39 -15.90 8.15
N LYS A 310 -34.03 -14.61 8.24
CA LYS A 310 -34.93 -13.47 8.00
C LYS A 310 -35.01 -13.16 6.52
N ILE A 311 -36.20 -13.29 5.93
CA ILE A 311 -36.49 -12.90 4.54
C ILE A 311 -36.86 -11.41 4.52
N TYR A 312 -36.10 -10.59 3.79
CA TYR A 312 -36.46 -9.21 3.45
C TYR A 312 -36.86 -9.14 1.97
N THR A 313 -38.12 -8.77 1.71
CA THR A 313 -38.63 -8.45 0.37
C THR A 313 -38.58 -6.94 0.15
N GLY A 314 -37.68 -6.47 -0.71
CA GLY A 314 -37.67 -5.09 -1.19
C GLY A 314 -38.70 -4.88 -2.30
N ARG A 315 -39.74 -4.10 -2.02
CA ARG A 315 -40.71 -3.61 -3.02
C ARG A 315 -40.19 -2.27 -3.56
N THR A 316 -39.78 -2.22 -4.83
CA THR A 316 -39.60 -0.95 -5.53
C THR A 316 -40.95 -0.53 -6.08
N VAL A 317 -41.51 0.54 -5.53
CA VAL A 317 -42.66 1.24 -6.11
C VAL A 317 -42.12 2.10 -7.26
N VAL A 318 -42.74 1.94 -8.44
CA VAL A 318 -42.51 2.76 -9.64
C VAL A 318 -43.10 4.15 -9.44
#